data_AF-A0A7X7QCF2-F1
#
_entry.id   AF-A0A7X7QCF2-F1
#
_cell.length_a   1.000
_cell.length_b   1.000
_cell.length_c   1.000
_cell.angle_alpha   90.00
_cell.angle_beta   90.00
_cell.angle_gamma   90.00
#
_symmetry.space_group_name_H-M   'P 1'
#
loop_
_entity.id
_entity.type
_entity.pdbx_description
1 polymer ?
#
loop_
_entity_poly.entity_id
_entity_poly.type
_entity_poly.pdbx_seq_one_letter_code
_entity_poly.pdbx_strand_id
1 'polypeptide(L)'
;ADRRLIDELRAQRFVVADKIANTIEHQERGAGAELIRDIDSRTVIVHPDPPSLANPWCHEGFGLFRGTLLGAYGGLIELQQTLGETWALMTADPEETEASREPVVWHWRTIGSRDELARTLWVVVNPRLVAYSAETGFQLGVPGDGAWHSPTRERRGRRRMFAPYEHESFEEHVTRMQRVYDFAFYDHEADRQRLPLRDEIAFSARRLEIRYGWESGSLTNLARLIIALHDVGKLDIRWQAWAHRWQEECSRLRATDLRISEGYLAAHTDYDEQDPGEKELSKELRHLRPNHAVESAAASMSLLRRTCGNVALAKAALTAIARHHSAGASGRYGDFRAHAAAAATLQGMLPPGEEIEALFPVGNLSKRLIRPGREEELLPYLLLVRVLWLADQRSQDR
;
A
#
# COMPACT_ATOMS: atom_id res chain seq x y z
N ALA A 1 -8.29 -12.63 -37.26
CA ALA A 1 -7.25 -12.10 -36.37
C ALA A 1 -7.58 -12.40 -34.91
N ASP A 2 -8.81 -12.08 -34.47
CA ASP A 2 -9.23 -12.15 -33.07
C ASP A 2 -9.16 -13.54 -32.42
N ARG A 3 -9.50 -14.61 -33.16
CA ARG A 3 -9.34 -15.98 -32.65
C ARG A 3 -7.88 -16.34 -32.35
N ARG A 4 -6.94 -15.94 -33.22
CA ARG A 4 -5.50 -16.19 -32.99
C ARG A 4 -5.01 -15.43 -31.77
N LEU A 5 -5.42 -14.16 -31.62
CA LEU A 5 -5.09 -13.37 -30.42
C LEU A 5 -5.63 -14.02 -29.14
N ILE A 6 -6.88 -14.50 -29.15
CA ILE A 6 -7.47 -15.20 -28.00
C ILE A 6 -6.73 -16.51 -27.71
N ASP A 7 -6.35 -17.26 -28.73
CA ASP A 7 -5.62 -18.53 -28.57
C ASP A 7 -4.18 -18.31 -28.07
N GLU A 8 -3.51 -17.24 -28.52
CA GLU A 8 -2.20 -16.80 -28.00
C GLU A 8 -2.29 -16.36 -26.52
N LEU A 9 -3.31 -15.56 -26.16
CA LEU A 9 -3.56 -15.19 -24.76
C LEU A 9 -3.86 -16.42 -23.88
N ARG A 10 -4.60 -17.41 -24.41
CA ARG A 10 -4.85 -18.67 -23.72
C ARG A 10 -3.59 -19.50 -23.56
N ALA A 11 -2.70 -19.51 -24.54
CA ALA A 11 -1.42 -20.21 -24.48
C ALA A 11 -0.48 -19.58 -23.43
N GLN A 12 -0.51 -18.26 -23.29
CA GLN A 12 0.33 -17.52 -22.34
C GLN A 12 -0.24 -17.44 -20.91
N ARG A 13 -1.48 -17.87 -20.68
CA ARG A 13 -2.19 -17.68 -19.40
C ARG A 13 -1.40 -18.17 -18.17
N PHE A 14 -0.72 -19.30 -18.30
CA PHE A 14 0.03 -19.91 -17.19
C PHE A 14 1.32 -19.13 -16.90
N VAL A 15 2.00 -18.67 -17.95
CA VAL A 15 3.21 -17.83 -17.82
C VAL A 15 2.87 -16.50 -17.17
N VAL A 16 1.74 -15.89 -17.56
CA VAL A 16 1.28 -14.64 -16.95
C VAL A 16 0.88 -14.85 -15.49
N ALA A 17 0.16 -15.93 -15.17
CA ALA A 17 -0.23 -16.27 -13.81
C ALA A 17 1.00 -16.48 -12.90
N ASP A 18 2.01 -17.22 -13.36
CA ASP A 18 3.25 -17.44 -12.61
C ASP A 18 4.04 -16.15 -12.42
N LYS A 19 4.10 -15.28 -13.44
CA LYS A 19 4.72 -13.95 -13.31
C LYS A 19 4.00 -13.10 -12.28
N ILE A 20 2.67 -13.01 -12.33
CA ILE A 20 1.88 -12.29 -11.31
C ILE A 20 2.16 -12.83 -9.91
N ALA A 21 2.16 -14.17 -9.76
CA ALA A 21 2.42 -14.81 -8.49
C ALA A 21 3.81 -14.46 -7.94
N ASN A 22 4.85 -14.59 -8.77
CA ASN A 22 6.21 -14.24 -8.42
C ASN A 22 6.36 -12.75 -8.07
N THR A 23 5.71 -11.86 -8.82
CA THR A 23 5.72 -10.41 -8.54
C THR A 23 5.11 -10.09 -7.18
N ILE A 24 3.98 -10.71 -6.83
CA ILE A 24 3.33 -10.51 -5.53
C ILE A 24 4.17 -11.13 -4.40
N GLU A 25 4.77 -12.29 -4.61
CA GLU A 25 5.59 -12.97 -3.61
C GLU A 25 6.89 -12.21 -3.29
N HIS A 26 7.56 -11.68 -4.32
CA HIS A 26 8.84 -10.99 -4.19
C HIS A 26 8.71 -9.46 -4.09
N GLN A 27 7.48 -8.93 -4.11
CA GLN A 27 7.20 -7.49 -4.11
C GLN A 27 7.96 -6.74 -5.22
N GLU A 28 8.09 -7.36 -6.40
CA GLU A 28 8.84 -6.82 -7.52
C GLU A 28 8.06 -5.69 -8.21
N ARG A 29 8.17 -4.48 -7.64
CA ARG A 29 7.51 -3.27 -8.18
C ARG A 29 7.81 -3.08 -9.67
N GLY A 30 9.05 -3.43 -10.09
CA GLY A 30 9.59 -3.47 -11.46
C GLY A 30 8.78 -4.24 -12.50
N ALA A 31 8.06 -5.28 -12.08
CA ALA A 31 7.40 -6.22 -12.98
C ALA A 31 6.03 -5.73 -13.48
N GLY A 32 5.47 -4.67 -12.89
CA GLY A 32 4.19 -4.11 -13.30
C GLY A 32 4.19 -3.64 -14.77
N ALA A 33 5.32 -3.10 -15.26
CA ALA A 33 5.46 -2.74 -16.66
C ALA A 33 5.34 -4.00 -17.54
N GLU A 34 6.14 -5.04 -17.27
CA GLU A 34 6.16 -6.32 -17.99
C GLU A 34 4.82 -7.09 -17.97
N LEU A 35 4.02 -6.92 -16.91
CA LEU A 35 2.72 -7.57 -16.74
C LEU A 35 1.57 -6.86 -17.47
N ILE A 36 1.63 -5.53 -17.64
CA ILE A 36 0.53 -4.73 -18.20
C ILE A 36 0.71 -4.51 -19.71
N ARG A 37 1.96 -4.36 -20.17
CA ARG A 37 2.35 -4.28 -21.59
C ARG A 37 3.71 -4.95 -21.69
N ASP A 38 4.07 -5.59 -22.79
CA ASP A 38 5.44 -6.13 -22.97
C ASP A 38 6.46 -4.97 -23.21
N ILE A 39 6.46 -3.97 -22.34
CA ILE A 39 7.25 -2.74 -22.38
C ILE A 39 8.25 -2.85 -21.22
N ASP A 40 9.41 -3.42 -21.55
CA ASP A 40 10.55 -3.52 -20.64
C ASP A 40 11.37 -2.20 -20.66
N SER A 41 10.71 -1.10 -20.30
CA SER A 41 11.33 0.22 -20.20
C SER A 41 11.57 0.61 -18.74
N ARG A 42 12.75 1.13 -18.42
CA ARG A 42 13.09 1.74 -17.14
C ARG A 42 13.09 3.26 -17.28
N THR A 43 12.55 3.95 -16.27
CA THR A 43 12.60 5.41 -16.21
C THR A 43 13.99 5.84 -15.77
N VAL A 44 14.66 6.62 -16.62
CA VAL A 44 15.98 7.20 -16.35
C VAL A 44 15.85 8.69 -16.10
N ILE A 45 16.24 9.11 -14.92
CA ILE A 45 16.23 10.49 -14.45
C ILE A 45 17.69 10.97 -14.39
N VAL A 46 17.94 12.23 -14.68
CA VAL A 46 19.28 12.84 -14.56
C VAL A 46 19.23 13.87 -13.46
N HIS A 47 20.03 13.71 -12.42
CA HIS A 47 20.04 14.64 -11.29
C HIS A 47 21.40 14.65 -10.59
N PRO A 48 21.99 15.83 -10.27
CA PRO A 48 23.32 15.91 -9.66
C PRO A 48 23.35 15.43 -8.21
N ASP A 49 22.22 15.55 -7.51
CA ASP A 49 22.12 15.22 -6.09
C ASP A 49 20.85 14.42 -5.82
N PRO A 50 20.85 13.09 -6.02
CA PRO A 50 19.65 12.28 -5.84
C PRO A 50 19.03 12.36 -4.42
N PRO A 51 19.82 12.42 -3.32
CA PRO A 51 19.30 12.60 -1.96
C PRO A 51 18.41 13.84 -1.71
N SER A 52 18.58 14.94 -2.46
CA SER A 52 17.69 16.10 -2.33
C SER A 52 16.32 15.92 -2.98
N LEU A 53 16.12 14.84 -3.74
CA LEU A 53 14.84 14.53 -4.36
C LEU A 53 13.85 13.99 -3.32
N ALA A 54 12.81 14.78 -3.03
CA ALA A 54 11.72 14.35 -2.14
C ALA A 54 10.93 13.15 -2.69
N ASN A 55 10.83 13.03 -4.01
CA ASN A 55 10.21 11.89 -4.68
C ASN A 55 10.77 11.77 -6.12
N PRO A 56 11.35 10.61 -6.49
CA PRO A 56 11.86 10.36 -7.85
C PRO A 56 10.82 10.60 -8.95
N TRP A 57 9.55 10.29 -8.66
CA TRP A 57 8.44 10.43 -9.61
C TRP A 57 8.02 11.87 -9.91
N CYS A 58 8.56 12.84 -9.18
CA CYS A 58 8.33 14.26 -9.43
C CYS A 58 9.16 14.81 -10.58
N HIS A 59 10.09 14.04 -11.14
CA HIS A 59 10.90 14.45 -12.27
C HIS A 59 10.43 13.77 -13.55
N GLU A 60 10.60 14.46 -14.67
CA GLU A 60 10.50 13.82 -15.97
C GLU A 60 11.66 12.84 -16.14
N GLY A 61 11.45 11.78 -16.90
CA GLY A 61 12.47 10.77 -17.12
C GLY A 61 12.35 10.15 -18.50
N PHE A 62 13.47 9.68 -19.03
CA PHE A 62 13.52 8.99 -20.30
C PHE A 62 13.15 7.53 -20.09
N GLY A 63 12.17 7.04 -20.84
CA GLY A 63 11.91 5.61 -20.91
C GLY A 63 12.99 4.94 -21.77
N LEU A 64 13.94 4.25 -21.14
CA LEU A 64 14.96 3.47 -21.84
C LEU A 64 14.63 1.99 -21.77
N PHE A 65 14.82 1.28 -22.88
CA PHE A 65 14.72 -0.18 -22.88
C PHE A 65 15.76 -0.78 -21.92
N ARG A 66 15.36 -1.78 -21.12
CA ARG A 66 16.23 -2.42 -20.12
C ARG A 66 17.53 -2.94 -20.73
N GLY A 67 17.47 -3.54 -21.92
CA GLY A 67 18.66 -4.01 -22.63
C GLY A 67 19.66 -2.90 -22.94
N THR A 68 19.19 -1.71 -23.30
CA THR A 68 20.05 -0.54 -23.56
C THR A 68 20.77 -0.10 -22.29
N LEU A 69 20.05 -0.02 -21.17
CA LEU A 69 20.60 0.40 -19.89
C LEU A 69 21.61 -0.63 -19.34
N LEU A 70 21.30 -1.92 -19.43
CA LEU A 70 22.22 -3.00 -19.03
C LEU A 70 23.47 -3.07 -19.91
N GLY A 71 23.31 -2.83 -21.22
CA GLY A 71 24.42 -2.75 -22.16
C GLY A 71 25.37 -1.59 -21.82
N ALA A 72 24.82 -0.42 -21.50
CA ALA A 72 25.58 0.78 -21.17
C ALA A 72 26.30 0.72 -19.80
N TYR A 73 25.88 -0.17 -18.90
CA TYR A 73 26.38 -0.22 -17.52
C TYR A 73 27.91 -0.21 -17.40
N GLY A 74 28.61 -1.06 -18.16
CA GLY A 74 30.07 -1.14 -18.08
C GLY A 74 30.75 0.18 -18.45
N GLY A 75 30.35 0.76 -19.58
CA GLY A 75 30.88 2.05 -20.04
C GLY A 75 30.55 3.20 -19.10
N LEU A 76 29.40 3.17 -18.42
CA LEU A 76 29.04 4.19 -17.42
C LEU A 76 29.94 4.13 -16.18
N ILE A 77 30.29 2.93 -15.71
CA ILE A 77 31.21 2.76 -14.58
C ILE A 77 32.63 3.18 -14.96
N GLU A 78 33.11 2.79 -16.15
CA GLU A 78 34.42 3.22 -16.66
C GLU A 78 34.49 4.75 -16.84
N LEU A 79 33.42 5.35 -17.36
CA LEU A 79 33.35 6.80 -17.53
C LEU A 79 33.30 7.53 -16.18
N GLN A 80 32.54 7.01 -15.21
CA GLN A 80 32.50 7.53 -13.84
C GLN A 80 33.89 7.55 -13.20
N GLN A 81 34.66 6.47 -13.35
CA GLN A 81 36.03 6.40 -12.86
C GLN A 81 36.95 7.39 -13.59
N THR A 82 36.79 7.51 -14.91
CA THR A 82 37.58 8.43 -15.74
C THR A 82 37.34 9.89 -15.39
N LEU A 83 36.09 10.25 -15.08
CA LEU A 83 35.70 11.62 -14.70
C LEU A 83 35.92 11.93 -13.21
N GLY A 84 36.29 10.94 -12.41
CA GLY A 84 36.52 11.10 -10.97
C GLY A 84 35.22 11.30 -10.16
N GLU A 85 34.08 10.88 -10.69
CA GLU A 85 32.79 10.99 -10.01
C GLU A 85 32.65 9.91 -8.93
N THR A 86 31.91 10.18 -7.85
CA THR A 86 31.75 9.22 -6.73
C THR A 86 30.65 8.18 -6.98
N TRP A 87 29.76 8.44 -7.94
CA TRP A 87 28.66 7.57 -8.28
C TRP A 87 28.27 7.74 -9.75
N ALA A 88 27.76 6.65 -10.35
CA ALA A 88 27.26 6.65 -11.72
C ALA A 88 25.74 6.57 -11.78
N LEU A 89 25.19 5.62 -11.03
CA LEU A 89 23.78 5.25 -11.03
C LEU A 89 23.31 5.11 -9.57
N MET A 90 22.14 5.67 -9.27
CA MET A 90 21.47 5.53 -8.00
C MET A 90 20.02 5.10 -8.17
N THR A 91 19.48 4.46 -7.15
CA THR A 91 18.06 4.15 -6.98
C THR A 91 17.68 4.51 -5.55
N ALA A 92 16.38 4.54 -5.26
CA ALA A 92 15.91 4.63 -3.88
C ALA A 92 14.80 3.61 -3.63
N ASP A 93 14.80 3.11 -2.40
CA ASP A 93 13.73 2.27 -1.89
C ASP A 93 12.92 3.09 -0.88
N PRO A 94 11.58 3.04 -0.98
CA PRO A 94 10.75 3.76 -0.03
C PRO A 94 10.76 3.05 1.32
N GLU A 95 10.79 3.84 2.38
CA GLU A 95 10.55 3.35 3.73
C GLU A 95 9.10 2.86 3.83
N GLU A 96 8.89 1.67 4.39
CA GLU A 96 7.54 1.17 4.64
C GLU A 96 6.94 1.97 5.81
N THR A 97 5.93 2.79 5.51
CA THR A 97 5.17 3.55 6.51
C THR A 97 3.72 3.06 6.57
N GLU A 98 3.15 3.03 7.77
CA GLU A 98 1.74 2.64 7.99
C GLU A 98 0.75 3.79 7.80
N ALA A 99 1.24 5.02 7.71
CA ALA A 99 0.39 6.17 7.47
C ALA A 99 0.18 6.33 5.96
N SER A 100 -1.04 6.03 5.50
CA SER A 100 -1.46 6.13 4.09
C SER A 100 -1.31 7.52 3.46
N ARG A 101 -1.05 8.56 4.26
CA ARG A 101 -0.92 9.95 3.82
C ARG A 101 0.36 10.67 4.28
N GLU A 102 1.28 9.99 4.96
CA GLU A 102 2.61 10.60 5.22
C GLU A 102 3.45 10.59 3.93
N PRO A 103 4.29 11.62 3.69
CA PRO A 103 5.23 11.60 2.58
C PRO A 103 6.17 10.40 2.72
N VAL A 104 6.19 9.55 1.69
CA VAL A 104 7.10 8.40 1.61
C VAL A 104 8.55 8.89 1.72
N VAL A 105 9.28 8.42 2.74
CA VAL A 105 10.70 8.68 2.89
C VAL A 105 11.48 7.75 1.95
N TRP A 106 12.44 8.28 1.20
CA TRP A 106 13.21 7.52 0.22
C TRP A 106 14.66 7.32 0.68
N HIS A 107 15.10 6.07 0.71
CA HIS A 107 16.48 5.70 1.05
C HIS A 107 17.30 5.51 -0.22
N TRP A 108 18.18 6.47 -0.49
CA TRP A 108 19.01 6.49 -1.69
C TRP A 108 20.24 5.59 -1.56
N ARG A 109 20.53 4.83 -2.61
CA ARG A 109 21.70 3.96 -2.68
C ARG A 109 22.25 3.87 -4.10
N THR A 110 23.55 3.61 -4.21
CA THR A 110 24.22 3.39 -5.49
C THR A 110 23.89 2.01 -6.05
N ILE A 111 23.85 1.91 -7.38
CA ILE A 111 23.64 0.64 -8.08
C ILE A 111 24.99 -0.01 -8.33
N GLY A 112 25.29 -1.07 -7.58
CA GLY A 112 26.61 -1.71 -7.55
C GLY A 112 26.80 -2.85 -8.56
N SER A 113 25.74 -3.29 -9.23
CA SER A 113 25.84 -4.39 -10.21
C SER A 113 24.81 -4.32 -11.34
N ARG A 114 25.07 -5.05 -12.43
CA ARG A 114 24.12 -5.25 -13.53
C ARG A 114 22.84 -5.96 -13.07
N ASP A 115 22.95 -6.93 -12.17
CA ASP A 115 21.79 -7.68 -11.67
C ASP A 115 20.87 -6.79 -10.84
N GLU A 116 21.45 -5.89 -10.06
CA GLU A 116 20.70 -4.90 -9.31
C GLU A 116 20.01 -3.90 -10.24
N LEU A 117 20.73 -3.36 -11.23
CA LEU A 117 20.17 -2.49 -12.28
C LEU A 117 19.00 -3.17 -13.03
N ALA A 118 19.06 -4.48 -13.20
CA ALA A 118 18.01 -5.23 -13.88
C ALA A 118 16.69 -5.27 -13.07
N ARG A 119 16.78 -5.17 -11.74
CA ARG A 119 15.66 -5.27 -10.79
C ARG A 119 15.09 -3.90 -10.39
N THR A 120 15.82 -2.81 -10.61
CA THR A 120 15.32 -1.46 -10.29
C THR A 120 14.28 -1.01 -11.31
N LEU A 121 13.26 -0.30 -10.83
CA LEU A 121 12.17 0.17 -11.67
C LEU A 121 12.46 1.54 -12.31
N TRP A 122 13.30 2.34 -11.65
CA TRP A 122 13.78 3.63 -12.11
C TRP A 122 15.23 3.82 -11.66
N VAL A 123 15.96 4.70 -12.33
CA VAL A 123 17.37 4.95 -12.07
C VAL A 123 17.65 6.43 -12.22
N VAL A 124 18.43 6.99 -11.30
CA VAL A 124 19.01 8.33 -11.45
C VAL A 124 20.45 8.19 -11.93
N VAL A 125 20.82 8.94 -12.96
CA VAL A 125 22.15 8.95 -13.56
C VAL A 125 22.84 10.27 -13.24
N ASN A 126 24.13 10.21 -12.98
CA ASN A 126 24.95 11.40 -12.78
C ASN A 126 24.95 12.24 -14.08
N PRO A 127 24.63 13.56 -14.01
CA PRO A 127 24.59 14.46 -15.15
C PRO A 127 25.87 14.49 -15.99
N ARG A 128 27.02 14.13 -15.43
CA ARG A 128 28.29 14.10 -16.15
C ARG A 128 28.48 12.86 -17.02
N LEU A 129 27.64 11.85 -16.87
CA LEU A 129 27.69 10.60 -17.64
C LEU A 129 26.68 10.56 -18.79
N VAL A 130 25.98 11.67 -19.01
CA VAL A 130 24.96 11.80 -20.03
C VAL A 130 25.12 13.15 -20.73
N ALA A 131 24.79 13.18 -22.01
CA ALA A 131 24.63 14.43 -22.75
C ALA A 131 23.17 14.58 -23.17
N TYR A 132 22.69 15.82 -23.18
CA TYR A 132 21.38 16.15 -23.73
C TYR A 132 21.50 17.42 -24.56
N SER A 133 20.98 17.38 -25.80
CA SER A 133 20.76 18.58 -26.61
C SER A 133 19.39 18.51 -27.28
N ALA A 134 18.88 19.65 -27.73
CA ALA A 134 17.62 19.69 -28.47
C ALA A 134 17.74 18.99 -29.83
N GLU A 135 18.95 18.95 -30.39
CA GLU A 135 19.25 18.41 -31.71
C GLU A 135 19.47 16.88 -31.69
N THR A 136 20.21 16.37 -30.71
CA THR A 136 20.58 14.94 -30.59
C THR A 136 19.73 14.17 -29.58
N GLY A 137 18.97 14.86 -28.74
CA GLY A 137 18.20 14.26 -27.67
C GLY A 137 19.09 13.71 -26.54
N PHE A 138 18.56 12.75 -25.78
CA PHE A 138 19.25 12.13 -24.66
C PHE A 138 20.29 11.10 -25.11
N GLN A 139 21.52 11.25 -24.64
CA GLN A 139 22.66 10.39 -24.96
C GLN A 139 23.28 9.82 -23.68
N LEU A 140 23.09 8.52 -23.46
CA LEU A 140 23.63 7.80 -22.31
C LEU A 140 25.08 7.37 -22.53
N GLY A 141 25.95 7.58 -21.55
CA GLY A 141 27.37 7.18 -21.62
C GLY A 141 28.24 8.16 -22.42
N VAL A 142 27.71 9.33 -22.74
CA VAL A 142 28.46 10.43 -23.35
C VAL A 142 28.75 11.46 -22.27
N PRO A 143 30.01 11.93 -22.11
CA PRO A 143 30.35 12.92 -21.10
C PRO A 143 29.52 14.20 -21.26
N GLY A 144 28.83 14.58 -20.20
CA GLY A 144 28.09 15.84 -20.10
C GLY A 144 28.87 16.93 -19.39
N ASP A 145 28.44 18.17 -19.56
CA ASP A 145 28.91 19.31 -18.77
C ASP A 145 28.34 19.33 -17.34
N GLY A 146 27.35 18.47 -17.07
CA GLY A 146 26.65 18.37 -15.80
C GLY A 146 25.60 19.45 -15.56
N ALA A 147 25.37 20.35 -16.52
CA ALA A 147 24.42 21.45 -16.40
C ALA A 147 22.98 20.99 -16.60
N TRP A 148 22.76 19.98 -17.44
CA TRP A 148 21.41 19.46 -17.70
C TRP A 148 20.95 18.50 -16.60
N HIS A 149 19.76 18.75 -16.07
CA HIS A 149 19.07 17.87 -15.15
C HIS A 149 17.62 17.70 -15.60
N SER A 150 17.03 16.56 -15.27
CA SER A 150 15.64 16.28 -15.61
C SER A 150 14.70 17.30 -14.96
N PRO A 151 13.84 17.96 -15.74
CA PRO A 151 12.93 18.97 -15.20
C PRO A 151 11.91 18.33 -14.27
N THR A 152 11.38 19.13 -13.35
CA THR A 152 10.27 18.71 -12.50
C THR A 152 9.03 18.52 -13.38
N ARG A 153 8.40 17.36 -13.27
CA ARG A 153 7.18 17.03 -13.98
C ARG A 153 6.04 17.92 -13.47
N GLU A 154 5.42 18.69 -14.35
CA GLU A 154 4.20 19.40 -14.01
C GLU A 154 3.10 18.39 -13.66
N ARG A 155 2.71 18.34 -12.39
CA ARG A 155 1.52 17.59 -11.97
C ARG A 155 0.29 18.28 -12.59
N ARG A 156 -0.20 17.75 -13.71
CA ARG A 156 -1.54 18.05 -14.22
C ARG A 156 -2.56 17.46 -13.25
N GLY A 157 -2.84 18.21 -12.20
CA GLY A 157 -3.79 17.88 -11.15
C GLY A 157 -3.47 18.74 -9.93
N ARG A 158 -4.45 19.53 -9.47
CA ARG A 158 -4.35 20.23 -8.18
C ARG A 158 -3.86 19.20 -7.16
N ARG A 159 -2.76 19.49 -6.47
CA ARG A 159 -2.40 18.77 -5.24
C ARG A 159 -3.69 18.84 -4.40
N ARG A 160 -4.40 17.72 -4.26
CA ARG A 160 -5.58 17.68 -3.39
C ARG A 160 -5.02 18.06 -2.03
N MET A 161 -5.30 19.29 -1.60
CA MET A 161 -5.11 19.67 -0.22
C MET A 161 -6.09 18.78 0.51
N PHE A 162 -5.58 17.75 1.17
CA PHE A 162 -6.45 16.94 1.99
C PHE A 162 -6.89 17.82 3.16
N ALA A 163 -8.19 17.77 3.45
CA ALA A 163 -8.67 18.39 4.68
C ALA A 163 -7.93 17.74 5.87
N PRO A 164 -7.69 18.51 6.95
CA PRO A 164 -7.19 17.94 8.19
C PRO A 164 -8.04 16.74 8.60
N TYR A 165 -7.39 15.70 9.10
CA TYR A 165 -8.10 14.61 9.74
C TYR A 165 -8.71 15.08 11.04
N GLU A 166 -9.94 14.66 11.25
CA GLU A 166 -10.59 14.68 12.55
C GLU A 166 -10.50 13.29 13.14
N HIS A 167 -10.31 13.22 14.45
CA HIS A 167 -10.37 11.95 15.15
C HIS A 167 -11.74 11.29 14.98
N GLU A 168 -11.75 9.96 14.97
CA GLU A 168 -12.97 9.17 14.95
C GLU A 168 -12.83 7.91 15.79
N SER A 169 -13.94 7.47 16.38
CA SER A 169 -13.93 6.28 17.19
C SER A 169 -13.89 5.06 16.28
N PHE A 170 -13.41 3.95 16.83
CA PHE A 170 -13.42 2.66 16.13
C PHE A 170 -14.83 2.28 15.68
N GLU A 171 -15.83 2.49 16.53
CA GLU A 171 -17.23 2.22 16.21
C GLU A 171 -17.74 3.10 15.08
N GLU A 172 -17.43 4.40 15.10
CA GLU A 172 -17.82 5.33 14.04
C GLU A 172 -17.20 4.94 12.71
N HIS A 173 -15.89 4.63 12.70
CA HIS A 173 -15.15 4.23 11.51
C HIS A 173 -15.76 2.99 10.85
N VAL A 174 -15.89 1.90 11.61
CA VAL A 174 -16.48 0.64 11.11
C VAL A 174 -17.93 0.84 10.67
N THR A 175 -18.72 1.60 11.44
CA THR A 175 -20.13 1.87 11.09
C THR A 175 -20.24 2.63 9.76
N ARG A 176 -19.39 3.62 9.50
CA ARG A 176 -19.40 4.35 8.22
C ARG A 176 -18.99 3.45 7.05
N MET A 177 -17.96 2.61 7.21
CA MET A 177 -17.57 1.64 6.19
C MET A 177 -18.69 0.62 5.91
N GLN A 178 -19.39 0.15 6.94
CA GLN A 178 -20.55 -0.72 6.78
C GLN A 178 -21.70 -0.01 6.04
N ARG A 179 -21.93 1.28 6.30
CA ARG A 179 -22.93 2.06 5.56
C ARG A 179 -22.61 2.14 4.07
N VAL A 180 -21.34 2.41 3.70
CA VAL A 180 -20.88 2.37 2.30
C VAL A 180 -21.11 0.99 1.69
N TYR A 181 -20.90 -0.06 2.49
CA TYR A 181 -21.09 -1.41 2.01
C TYR A 181 -22.56 -1.75 1.72
N ASP A 182 -23.45 -1.28 2.58
CA ASP A 182 -24.86 -1.71 2.60
C ASP A 182 -25.85 -0.75 1.95
N PHE A 183 -25.49 0.51 1.74
CA PHE A 183 -26.43 1.52 1.25
C PHE A 183 -25.86 2.31 0.07
N ALA A 184 -26.77 2.71 -0.82
CA ALA A 184 -26.46 3.66 -1.87
C ALA A 184 -26.25 5.04 -1.25
N PHE A 185 -25.34 5.83 -1.81
CA PHE A 185 -25.07 7.19 -1.35
C PHE A 185 -24.69 8.07 -2.54
N TYR A 186 -24.75 9.39 -2.35
CA TYR A 186 -24.27 10.34 -3.34
C TYR A 186 -22.81 10.68 -3.05
N ASP A 187 -21.93 10.43 -4.01
CA ASP A 187 -20.51 10.75 -3.92
C ASP A 187 -20.33 12.17 -4.45
N HIS A 188 -20.14 13.12 -3.53
CA HIS A 188 -20.00 14.54 -3.83
C HIS A 188 -18.68 14.86 -4.53
N GLU A 189 -17.61 14.10 -4.29
CA GLU A 189 -16.34 14.29 -5.00
C GLU A 189 -16.43 13.88 -6.47
N ALA A 190 -17.12 12.78 -6.75
CA ALA A 190 -17.29 12.25 -8.10
C ALA A 190 -18.59 12.72 -8.77
N ASP A 191 -19.37 13.56 -8.09
CA ASP A 191 -20.67 14.10 -8.51
C ASP A 191 -21.60 13.03 -9.11
N ARG A 192 -21.79 11.93 -8.38
CA ARG A 192 -22.63 10.81 -8.87
C ARG A 192 -23.24 9.95 -7.77
N GLN A 193 -24.36 9.32 -8.09
CA GLN A 193 -24.94 8.25 -7.28
C GLN A 193 -24.03 7.01 -7.30
N ARG A 194 -23.74 6.46 -6.13
CA ARG A 194 -23.06 5.17 -5.94
C ARG A 194 -24.07 4.11 -5.51
N LEU A 195 -23.91 2.91 -6.05
CA LEU A 195 -24.60 1.74 -5.56
C LEU A 195 -23.97 1.28 -4.23
N PRO A 196 -24.69 0.51 -3.41
CA PRO A 196 -24.06 -0.20 -2.30
C PRO A 196 -22.84 -0.99 -2.79
N LEU A 197 -21.73 -0.96 -2.05
CA LEU A 197 -20.51 -1.66 -2.49
C LEU A 197 -20.77 -3.17 -2.65
N ARG A 198 -21.65 -3.75 -1.81
CA ARG A 198 -22.06 -5.16 -1.94
C ARG A 198 -22.67 -5.48 -3.31
N ASP A 199 -23.36 -4.52 -3.93
CA ASP A 199 -23.99 -4.69 -5.24
C ASP A 199 -22.97 -4.53 -6.37
N GLU A 200 -22.00 -3.61 -6.21
CA GLU A 200 -20.88 -3.44 -7.14
C GLU A 200 -20.03 -4.72 -7.27
N ILE A 201 -19.83 -5.44 -6.16
CA ILE A 201 -19.01 -6.68 -6.13
C ILE A 201 -19.81 -7.97 -6.34
N ALA A 202 -21.14 -7.92 -6.34
CA ALA A 202 -22.01 -9.10 -6.29
C ALA A 202 -21.78 -10.06 -7.47
N PHE A 203 -21.50 -9.55 -8.66
CA PHE A 203 -21.19 -10.39 -9.82
C PHE A 203 -19.91 -11.20 -9.59
N SER A 204 -18.81 -10.53 -9.24
CA SER A 204 -17.52 -11.17 -9.01
C SER A 204 -17.58 -12.17 -7.85
N ALA A 205 -18.22 -11.81 -6.74
CA ALA A 205 -18.42 -12.68 -5.60
C ALA A 205 -19.14 -13.97 -6.00
N ARG A 206 -20.32 -13.87 -6.63
CA ARG A 206 -21.09 -15.04 -7.08
C ARG A 206 -20.31 -15.93 -8.05
N ARG A 207 -19.54 -15.33 -8.97
CA ARG A 207 -18.73 -16.10 -9.92
C ARG A 207 -17.61 -16.88 -9.25
N LEU A 208 -16.99 -16.33 -8.21
CA LEU A 208 -15.98 -17.03 -7.43
C LEU A 208 -16.60 -18.15 -6.57
N GLU A 209 -17.73 -17.87 -5.91
CA GLU A 209 -18.47 -18.86 -5.13
C GLU A 209 -18.88 -20.06 -5.98
N ILE A 210 -19.47 -19.83 -7.16
CA ILE A 210 -19.81 -20.89 -8.11
C ILE A 210 -18.55 -21.65 -8.60
N ARG A 211 -17.48 -20.93 -8.93
CA ARG A 211 -16.24 -21.54 -9.46
C ARG A 211 -15.61 -22.52 -8.48
N TYR A 212 -15.62 -22.20 -7.20
CA TYR A 212 -14.95 -22.99 -6.17
C TYR A 212 -15.91 -23.82 -5.30
N GLY A 213 -17.21 -23.81 -5.61
CA GLY A 213 -18.23 -24.55 -4.87
C GLY A 213 -18.40 -24.04 -3.42
N TRP A 214 -18.19 -22.75 -3.18
CA TRP A 214 -18.44 -22.14 -1.88
C TRP A 214 -19.93 -21.85 -1.68
N GLU A 215 -20.35 -21.78 -0.43
CA GLU A 215 -21.72 -21.41 -0.08
C GLU A 215 -22.05 -20.01 -0.61
N SER A 216 -23.26 -19.84 -1.15
CA SER A 216 -23.72 -18.55 -1.66
C SER A 216 -23.69 -17.49 -0.56
N GLY A 217 -23.04 -16.36 -0.82
CA GLY A 217 -22.91 -15.26 0.14
C GLY A 217 -21.71 -15.39 1.10
N SER A 218 -20.88 -16.42 0.96
CA SER A 218 -19.63 -16.56 1.73
C SER A 218 -18.75 -15.31 1.61
N LEU A 219 -18.56 -14.79 0.40
CA LEU A 219 -17.72 -13.61 0.17
C LEU A 219 -18.39 -12.33 0.64
N THR A 220 -19.72 -12.24 0.56
CA THR A 220 -20.48 -11.09 1.09
C THR A 220 -20.38 -11.00 2.60
N ASN A 221 -20.51 -12.13 3.30
CA ASN A 221 -20.37 -12.21 4.75
C ASN A 221 -18.93 -11.92 5.16
N LEU A 222 -17.96 -12.47 4.43
CA LEU A 222 -16.55 -12.25 4.69
C LEU A 222 -16.15 -10.78 4.47
N ALA A 223 -16.67 -10.13 3.44
CA ALA A 223 -16.47 -8.70 3.18
C ALA A 223 -16.93 -7.82 4.36
N ARG A 224 -18.13 -8.08 4.92
CA ARG A 224 -18.59 -7.37 6.13
C ARG A 224 -17.68 -7.62 7.33
N LEU A 225 -17.26 -8.88 7.48
CA LEU A 225 -16.44 -9.28 8.61
C LEU A 225 -15.05 -8.66 8.55
N ILE A 226 -14.39 -8.61 7.38
CA ILE A 226 -13.10 -7.93 7.26
C ILE A 226 -13.22 -6.42 7.50
N ILE A 227 -14.34 -5.78 7.15
CA ILE A 227 -14.57 -4.37 7.46
C ILE A 227 -14.57 -4.17 8.98
N ALA A 228 -15.27 -5.02 9.73
CA ALA A 228 -15.28 -4.96 11.19
C ALA A 228 -13.93 -5.30 11.84
N LEU A 229 -13.13 -6.14 11.18
CA LEU A 229 -11.91 -6.70 11.75
C LEU A 229 -10.61 -6.02 11.32
N HIS A 230 -10.60 -5.21 10.25
CA HIS A 230 -9.35 -4.77 9.63
C HIS A 230 -8.44 -3.97 10.56
N ASP A 231 -9.04 -3.24 11.49
CA ASP A 231 -8.37 -2.31 12.39
C ASP A 231 -8.41 -2.73 13.86
N VAL A 232 -8.82 -3.96 14.18
CA VAL A 232 -8.97 -4.38 15.60
C VAL A 232 -7.65 -4.35 16.39
N GLY A 233 -6.51 -4.36 15.70
CA GLY A 233 -5.19 -4.09 16.26
C GLY A 233 -5.08 -2.69 16.88
N LYS A 234 -5.87 -1.71 16.42
CA LYS A 234 -5.98 -0.39 17.06
C LYS A 234 -6.61 -0.47 18.45
N LEU A 235 -7.32 -1.56 18.77
CA LEU A 235 -7.88 -1.79 20.11
C LEU A 235 -6.82 -2.28 21.11
N ASP A 236 -5.55 -2.38 20.70
CA ASP A 236 -4.43 -2.65 21.60
C ASP A 236 -4.22 -1.51 22.61
N ILE A 237 -3.88 -1.85 23.86
CA ILE A 237 -3.63 -0.84 24.90
C ILE A 237 -2.50 0.13 24.55
N ARG A 238 -1.47 -0.30 23.80
CA ARG A 238 -0.34 0.54 23.42
C ARG A 238 -0.73 1.47 22.28
N TRP A 239 -1.54 0.98 21.33
CA TRP A 239 -2.07 1.80 20.26
C TRP A 239 -2.98 2.90 20.83
N GLN A 240 -3.88 2.55 21.75
CA GLN A 240 -4.76 3.53 22.40
C GLN A 240 -3.96 4.52 23.26
N ALA A 241 -2.94 4.07 24.00
CA ALA A 241 -2.05 4.98 24.73
C ALA A 241 -1.33 5.97 23.80
N TRP A 242 -0.87 5.52 22.63
CA TRP A 242 -0.30 6.38 21.60
C TRP A 242 -1.33 7.41 21.10
N ALA A 243 -2.55 6.98 20.76
CA ALA A 243 -3.59 7.86 20.24
C ALA A 243 -4.03 8.93 21.25
N HIS A 244 -4.18 8.57 22.53
CA HIS A 244 -4.49 9.51 23.61
C HIS A 244 -3.36 10.53 23.79
N ARG A 245 -2.10 10.06 23.84
CA ARG A 245 -0.93 10.94 23.92
C ARG A 245 -0.86 11.89 22.73
N TRP A 246 -1.09 11.38 21.52
CA TRP A 246 -1.11 12.20 20.31
C TRP A 246 -2.12 13.35 20.42
N GLN A 247 -3.35 13.05 20.83
CA GLN A 247 -4.41 14.05 21.00
C GLN A 247 -4.08 15.08 22.08
N GLU A 248 -3.43 14.67 23.18
CA GLU A 248 -2.93 15.60 24.20
C GLU A 248 -1.88 16.57 23.64
N GLU A 249 -0.93 16.09 22.86
CA GLU A 249 0.11 16.93 22.26
C GLU A 249 -0.47 17.85 21.17
N CYS A 250 -1.36 17.34 20.30
CA CYS A 250 -2.11 18.17 19.35
C CYS A 250 -2.95 19.24 20.06
N SER A 251 -3.55 18.93 21.22
CA SER A 251 -4.29 19.91 22.01
C SER A 251 -3.41 21.08 22.46
N ARG A 252 -2.16 20.79 22.84
CA ARG A 252 -1.17 21.82 23.23
C ARG A 252 -0.72 22.62 22.01
N LEU A 253 -0.42 21.97 20.89
CA LEU A 253 0.01 22.62 19.65
C LEU A 253 -1.06 23.57 19.09
N ARG A 254 -2.32 23.14 19.04
CA ARG A 254 -3.44 23.92 18.50
C ARG A 254 -4.09 24.86 19.52
N ALA A 255 -3.65 24.86 20.78
CA ALA A 255 -4.28 25.58 21.88
C ALA A 255 -5.80 25.35 21.97
N THR A 256 -6.25 24.13 21.66
CA THR A 256 -7.66 23.72 21.59
C THR A 256 -7.78 22.36 22.28
N ASP A 257 -8.87 22.11 23.02
CA ASP A 257 -9.04 20.82 23.69
C ASP A 257 -9.48 19.74 22.70
N LEU A 258 -8.54 18.87 22.30
CA LEU A 258 -8.75 17.71 21.42
C LEU A 258 -8.65 16.38 22.19
N ARG A 259 -8.56 16.43 23.53
CA ARG A 259 -8.40 15.23 24.34
C ARG A 259 -9.64 14.35 24.20
N ILE A 260 -9.39 13.06 23.99
CA ILE A 260 -10.42 12.03 23.94
C ILE A 260 -10.59 11.39 25.33
N SER A 261 -11.81 11.01 25.69
CA SER A 261 -12.09 10.39 27.00
C SER A 261 -11.51 8.98 27.10
N GLU A 262 -11.20 8.48 28.30
CA GLU A 262 -10.63 7.13 28.52
C GLU A 262 -11.45 5.99 27.88
N GLY A 263 -12.79 6.12 27.84
CA GLY A 263 -13.67 5.15 27.18
C GLY A 263 -13.73 5.26 25.65
N TYR A 264 -13.11 6.29 25.07
CA TYR A 264 -13.07 6.51 23.62
C TYR A 264 -11.93 5.71 23.00
N LEU A 265 -12.29 4.67 22.25
CA LEU A 265 -11.32 3.90 21.47
C LEU A 265 -11.18 4.55 20.10
N ALA A 266 -10.07 5.25 19.88
CA ALA A 266 -9.82 5.92 18.60
C ALA A 266 -9.53 4.88 17.50
N ALA A 267 -10.00 5.14 16.29
CA ALA A 267 -9.50 4.52 15.05
C ALA A 267 -8.61 5.48 14.28
N HIS A 268 -8.95 6.77 14.25
CA HIS A 268 -8.08 7.82 13.73
C HIS A 268 -7.94 8.95 14.75
N THR A 269 -6.86 9.69 14.63
CA THR A 269 -6.53 10.87 15.45
C THR A 269 -6.57 12.12 14.58
N ASP A 270 -6.66 13.30 15.20
CA ASP A 270 -6.56 14.55 14.46
C ASP A 270 -5.17 14.66 13.81
N TYR A 271 -5.10 15.09 12.56
CA TYR A 271 -3.81 15.33 11.91
C TYR A 271 -3.94 16.31 10.76
N ASP A 272 -3.14 17.38 10.78
CA ASP A 272 -3.01 18.34 9.70
C ASP A 272 -1.63 18.23 9.04
N GLU A 273 -1.59 17.67 7.82
CA GLU A 273 -0.37 17.61 7.03
C GLU A 273 0.14 18.98 6.57
N GLN A 274 -0.57 20.07 6.84
CA GLN A 274 -0.15 21.42 6.51
C GLN A 274 0.54 22.10 7.70
N ASP A 275 0.34 21.61 8.92
CA ASP A 275 0.98 22.10 10.13
C ASP A 275 2.41 21.53 10.28
N PRO A 276 3.46 22.36 10.22
CA PRO A 276 4.84 21.91 10.43
C PRO A 276 5.10 21.34 11.83
N GLY A 277 4.40 21.83 12.86
CA GLY A 277 4.51 21.35 14.24
C GLY A 277 3.97 19.93 14.38
N GLU A 278 2.82 19.63 13.78
CA GLU A 278 2.27 18.27 13.79
C GLU A 278 3.09 17.29 12.95
N LYS A 279 3.74 17.76 11.88
CA LYS A 279 4.72 16.93 11.15
C LYS A 279 5.90 16.53 12.01
N GLU A 280 6.44 17.45 12.77
CA GLU A 280 7.58 17.15 13.64
C GLU A 280 7.16 16.23 14.78
N LEU A 281 6.02 16.52 15.41
CA LEU A 281 5.42 15.66 16.42
C LEU A 281 5.16 14.24 15.90
N SER A 282 4.68 14.09 14.66
CA SER A 282 4.48 12.79 14.03
C SER A 282 5.78 12.00 13.96
N LYS A 283 6.88 12.63 13.52
CA LYS A 283 8.20 11.96 13.50
C LYS A 283 8.65 11.56 14.90
N GLU A 284 8.46 12.43 15.89
CA GLU A 284 8.84 12.17 17.28
C GLU A 284 8.07 11.00 17.88
N LEU A 285 6.75 10.95 17.68
CA LEU A 285 5.88 9.92 18.28
C LEU A 285 5.74 8.66 17.43
N ARG A 286 6.22 8.65 16.18
CA ARG A 286 6.07 7.53 15.23
C ARG A 286 6.52 6.19 15.79
N HIS A 287 7.64 6.16 16.51
CA HIS A 287 8.22 4.93 17.06
C HIS A 287 7.39 4.28 18.17
N LEU A 288 6.41 5.01 18.73
CA LEU A 288 5.51 4.52 19.78
C LEU A 288 4.25 3.89 19.20
N ARG A 289 3.92 4.14 17.93
CA ARG A 289 2.73 3.61 17.27
C ARG A 289 2.94 2.14 16.88
N PRO A 290 2.20 1.17 17.46
CA PRO A 290 2.33 -0.24 17.11
C PRO A 290 1.83 -0.56 15.70
N ASN A 291 2.31 -1.67 15.13
CA ASN A 291 1.82 -2.18 13.85
C ASN A 291 0.47 -2.87 13.99
N HIS A 292 -0.60 -2.11 13.72
CA HIS A 292 -1.95 -2.60 13.93
C HIS A 292 -2.45 -3.53 12.82
N ALA A 293 -1.96 -3.44 11.58
CA ALA A 293 -2.52 -4.22 10.47
C ALA A 293 -2.30 -5.73 10.65
N VAL A 294 -1.07 -6.13 10.98
CA VAL A 294 -0.75 -7.55 11.19
C VAL A 294 -1.29 -8.03 12.54
N GLU A 295 -1.29 -7.19 13.57
CA GLU A 295 -1.92 -7.48 14.86
C GLU A 295 -3.44 -7.70 14.71
N SER A 296 -4.12 -6.92 13.86
CA SER A 296 -5.54 -7.11 13.52
C SER A 296 -5.80 -8.48 12.91
N ALA A 297 -4.94 -8.89 11.97
CA ALA A 297 -5.04 -10.22 11.36
C ALA A 297 -4.80 -11.34 12.38
N ALA A 298 -3.86 -11.14 13.31
CA ALA A 298 -3.55 -12.12 14.36
C ALA A 298 -4.74 -12.27 15.34
N ALA A 299 -5.26 -11.15 15.85
CA ALA A 299 -6.43 -11.10 16.72
C ALA A 299 -7.67 -11.77 16.09
N SER A 300 -7.79 -11.64 14.77
CA SER A 300 -8.94 -12.14 13.99
C SER A 300 -8.81 -13.59 13.52
N MET A 301 -7.64 -14.22 13.68
CA MET A 301 -7.34 -15.49 13.01
C MET A 301 -8.27 -16.63 13.42
N SER A 302 -8.49 -16.81 14.73
CA SER A 302 -9.31 -17.89 15.25
C SER A 302 -10.78 -17.74 14.83
N LEU A 303 -11.29 -16.51 14.87
CA LEU A 303 -12.63 -16.16 14.40
C LEU A 303 -12.76 -16.44 12.89
N LEU A 304 -11.88 -15.89 12.05
CA LEU A 304 -11.94 -16.06 10.59
C LEU A 304 -11.88 -17.54 10.19
N ARG A 305 -11.07 -18.36 10.87
CA ARG A 305 -11.00 -19.80 10.60
C ARG A 305 -12.29 -20.53 10.94
N ARG A 306 -12.99 -20.14 12.02
CA ARG A 306 -14.28 -20.72 12.40
C ARG A 306 -15.38 -20.27 11.44
N THR A 307 -15.49 -18.98 11.18
CA THR A 307 -16.58 -18.41 10.38
C THR A 307 -16.48 -18.77 8.90
N CYS A 308 -15.27 -18.84 8.31
CA CYS A 308 -15.14 -19.09 6.88
C CYS A 308 -15.42 -20.54 6.47
N GLY A 309 -15.22 -21.52 7.37
CA GLY A 309 -15.29 -22.96 7.05
C GLY A 309 -14.32 -23.46 5.96
N ASN A 310 -13.59 -22.55 5.30
CA ASN A 310 -12.70 -22.80 4.18
C ASN A 310 -11.35 -22.11 4.41
N VAL A 311 -10.26 -22.88 4.27
CA VAL A 311 -8.90 -22.40 4.54
C VAL A 311 -8.47 -21.32 3.55
N ALA A 312 -8.83 -21.42 2.26
CA ALA A 312 -8.44 -20.45 1.26
C ALA A 312 -9.10 -19.08 1.51
N LEU A 313 -10.39 -19.06 1.87
CA LEU A 313 -11.11 -17.85 2.26
C LEU A 313 -10.53 -17.22 3.53
N ALA A 314 -10.23 -18.03 4.56
CA ALA A 314 -9.62 -17.53 5.78
C ALA A 314 -8.25 -16.88 5.52
N LYS A 315 -7.41 -17.49 4.68
CA LYS A 315 -6.12 -16.90 4.27
C LYS A 315 -6.30 -15.61 3.46
N ALA A 316 -7.27 -15.58 2.56
CA ALA A 316 -7.56 -14.40 1.75
C ALA A 316 -7.97 -13.21 2.63
N ALA A 317 -8.87 -13.44 3.60
CA ALA A 317 -9.27 -12.43 4.57
C ALA A 317 -8.11 -11.98 5.48
N LEU A 318 -7.36 -12.93 6.04
CA LEU A 318 -6.18 -12.63 6.84
C LEU A 318 -5.16 -11.78 6.08
N THR A 319 -4.94 -12.09 4.81
CA THR A 319 -4.01 -11.33 3.97
C THR A 319 -4.56 -9.95 3.64
N ALA A 320 -5.86 -9.82 3.38
CA ALA A 320 -6.49 -8.52 3.16
C ALA A 320 -6.34 -7.61 4.38
N ILE A 321 -6.56 -8.14 5.59
CA ILE A 321 -6.37 -7.41 6.85
C ILE A 321 -4.87 -7.11 7.07
N ALA A 322 -3.99 -8.10 6.98
CA ALA A 322 -2.57 -7.90 7.29
C ALA A 322 -1.86 -6.91 6.36
N ARG A 323 -2.39 -6.70 5.14
CA ARG A 323 -1.78 -5.88 4.09
C ARG A 323 -2.58 -4.63 3.73
N HIS A 324 -3.52 -4.20 4.57
CA HIS A 324 -4.38 -3.08 4.23
C HIS A 324 -3.63 -1.73 4.14
N HIS A 325 -2.50 -1.58 4.85
CA HIS A 325 -1.59 -0.43 4.69
C HIS A 325 -0.40 -0.68 3.75
N SER A 326 0.16 -1.89 3.77
CA SER A 326 1.32 -2.25 2.95
C SER A 326 1.15 -3.62 2.30
N ALA A 327 1.21 -3.66 0.97
CA ALA A 327 1.22 -4.90 0.20
C ALA A 327 2.41 -5.82 0.53
N GLY A 328 3.48 -5.26 1.10
CA GLY A 328 4.71 -5.96 1.47
C GLY A 328 4.73 -6.55 2.88
N ALA A 329 3.66 -6.37 3.68
CA ALA A 329 3.67 -6.82 5.07
C ALA A 329 4.05 -8.30 5.20
N SER A 330 5.13 -8.54 5.96
CA SER A 330 5.77 -9.86 6.11
C SER A 330 4.96 -10.85 6.94
N GLY A 331 3.95 -10.37 7.66
CA GLY A 331 3.14 -11.13 8.60
C GLY A 331 3.76 -11.25 10.00
N ARG A 332 4.87 -10.57 10.31
CA ARG A 332 5.38 -10.45 11.69
C ARG A 332 4.52 -9.46 12.48
N TYR A 333 4.21 -9.79 13.73
CA TYR A 333 3.41 -8.95 14.64
C TYR A 333 3.99 -8.97 16.06
N GLY A 334 3.72 -7.89 16.82
CA GLY A 334 4.16 -7.72 18.20
C GLY A 334 3.27 -8.46 19.22
N ASP A 335 3.55 -8.24 20.50
CA ASP A 335 2.57 -8.53 21.55
C ASP A 335 1.28 -7.75 21.31
N PHE A 336 0.14 -8.30 21.71
CA PHE A 336 -1.15 -7.61 21.65
C PHE A 336 -1.92 -7.88 22.93
N ARG A 337 -2.53 -6.82 23.46
CA ARG A 337 -3.46 -6.89 24.57
C ARG A 337 -4.60 -5.94 24.32
N ALA A 338 -5.79 -6.49 24.09
CA ALA A 338 -7.00 -5.72 23.88
C ALA A 338 -7.30 -4.82 25.09
N HIS A 339 -7.74 -3.59 24.80
CA HIS A 339 -8.25 -2.66 25.80
C HIS A 339 -9.50 -3.24 26.49
N ALA A 340 -9.75 -2.87 27.75
CA ALA A 340 -10.87 -3.41 28.52
C ALA A 340 -12.25 -3.12 27.85
N ALA A 341 -12.34 -2.00 27.13
CA ALA A 341 -13.54 -1.59 26.39
C ALA A 341 -13.66 -2.25 25.00
N ALA A 342 -12.67 -3.02 24.54
CA ALA A 342 -12.64 -3.60 23.19
C ALA A 342 -13.81 -4.56 22.94
N ALA A 343 -14.11 -5.44 23.91
CA ALA A 343 -15.22 -6.39 23.80
C ALA A 343 -16.58 -5.69 23.65
N ALA A 344 -16.80 -4.63 24.43
CA ALA A 344 -18.02 -3.82 24.34
C ALA A 344 -18.09 -3.06 23.01
N THR A 345 -16.96 -2.53 22.53
CA THR A 345 -16.87 -1.82 21.24
C THR A 345 -17.17 -2.74 20.05
N LEU A 346 -16.76 -4.01 20.11
CA LEU A 346 -17.01 -4.99 19.06
C LEU A 346 -18.40 -5.63 19.14
N GLN A 347 -19.17 -5.33 20.19
CA GLN A 347 -20.50 -5.89 20.38
C GLN A 347 -21.44 -5.43 19.25
N GLY A 348 -22.06 -6.38 18.56
CA GLY A 348 -22.93 -6.09 17.41
C GLY A 348 -22.20 -5.87 16.08
N MET A 349 -20.86 -5.75 16.08
CA MET A 349 -20.05 -5.74 14.86
C MET A 349 -19.63 -7.15 14.42
N LEU A 350 -19.52 -8.07 15.38
CA LEU A 350 -19.16 -9.48 15.16
C LEU A 350 -20.40 -10.38 15.15
N PRO A 351 -20.32 -11.57 14.51
CA PRO A 351 -21.36 -12.57 14.63
C PRO A 351 -21.64 -12.95 16.09
N PRO A 352 -22.89 -13.29 16.47
CA PRO A 352 -23.21 -13.64 17.85
C PRO A 352 -22.34 -14.79 18.40
N GLY A 353 -21.73 -14.58 19.58
CA GLY A 353 -20.86 -15.58 20.23
C GLY A 353 -19.45 -15.67 19.65
N GLU A 354 -19.10 -14.82 18.68
CA GLU A 354 -17.74 -14.69 18.17
C GLU A 354 -17.00 -13.55 18.88
N GLU A 355 -15.72 -13.78 19.15
CA GLU A 355 -14.83 -12.85 19.82
C GLU A 355 -13.46 -12.89 19.14
N ILE A 356 -12.71 -11.78 19.22
CA ILE A 356 -11.30 -11.74 18.81
C ILE A 356 -10.40 -12.31 19.90
N GLU A 357 -9.19 -12.68 19.54
CA GLU A 357 -8.17 -13.07 20.52
C GLU A 357 -7.68 -11.84 21.30
N ALA A 358 -8.01 -11.76 22.59
CA ALA A 358 -7.76 -10.57 23.41
C ALA A 358 -6.30 -10.41 23.89
N LEU A 359 -5.49 -11.48 23.82
CA LEU A 359 -4.11 -11.48 24.28
C LEU A 359 -3.29 -12.49 23.50
N PHE A 360 -2.19 -12.04 22.88
CA PHE A 360 -1.20 -12.93 22.28
C PHE A 360 0.22 -12.33 22.34
N PRO A 361 1.26 -13.17 22.41
CA PRO A 361 2.64 -12.70 22.32
C PRO A 361 3.05 -12.44 20.86
N VAL A 362 4.24 -11.86 20.70
CA VAL A 362 4.93 -11.71 19.40
C VAL A 362 4.88 -13.00 18.57
N GLY A 363 4.65 -12.87 17.26
CA GLY A 363 4.53 -14.03 16.39
C GLY A 363 4.61 -13.73 14.90
N ASN A 364 4.17 -14.70 14.08
CA ASN A 364 4.28 -14.61 12.63
C ASN A 364 3.15 -15.36 11.89
N LEU A 365 2.43 -14.64 11.01
CA LEU A 365 1.35 -15.14 10.16
C LEU A 365 1.76 -15.49 8.72
N SER A 366 3.01 -15.34 8.31
CA SER A 366 3.47 -15.56 6.91
C SER A 366 2.94 -16.87 6.30
N LYS A 367 2.97 -17.99 7.05
CA LYS A 367 2.47 -19.30 6.60
C LYS A 367 0.94 -19.41 6.50
N ARG A 368 0.23 -18.42 7.07
CA ARG A 368 -1.23 -18.25 7.08
C ARG A 368 -1.71 -17.20 6.09
N LEU A 369 -0.81 -16.51 5.39
CA LEU A 369 -1.18 -15.62 4.29
C LEU A 369 -1.42 -16.43 3.00
N ILE A 370 -1.98 -15.78 1.98
CA ILE A 370 -2.20 -16.40 0.68
C ILE A 370 -0.88 -16.86 0.06
N ARG A 371 -0.98 -17.86 -0.80
CA ARG A 371 0.05 -18.20 -1.78
C ARG A 371 -0.40 -17.69 -3.14
N PRO A 372 0.28 -16.69 -3.74
CA PRO A 372 -0.16 -16.09 -5.00
C PRO A 372 -0.35 -17.08 -6.15
N GLY A 373 0.42 -18.19 -6.18
CA GLY A 373 0.25 -19.25 -7.17
C GLY A 373 -1.04 -20.09 -7.02
N ARG A 374 -1.85 -19.86 -5.98
CA ARG A 374 -3.14 -20.54 -5.78
C ARG A 374 -4.29 -19.59 -6.07
N GLU A 375 -4.94 -19.75 -7.22
CA GLU A 375 -6.05 -18.87 -7.64
C GLU A 375 -7.20 -18.83 -6.61
N GLU A 376 -7.48 -19.94 -5.95
CA GLU A 376 -8.50 -20.06 -4.89
C GLU A 376 -8.19 -19.23 -3.64
N GLU A 377 -6.91 -18.88 -3.42
CA GLU A 377 -6.47 -17.97 -2.34
C GLU A 377 -6.33 -16.52 -2.89
N LEU A 378 -5.76 -16.35 -4.10
CA LEU A 378 -5.43 -15.04 -4.69
C LEU A 378 -6.66 -14.24 -5.12
N LEU A 379 -7.58 -14.84 -5.89
CA LEU A 379 -8.74 -14.13 -6.43
C LEU A 379 -9.68 -13.56 -5.34
N PRO A 380 -10.08 -14.33 -4.30
CA PRO A 380 -10.86 -13.74 -3.22
C PRO A 380 -10.08 -12.68 -2.46
N TYR A 381 -8.75 -12.81 -2.29
CA TYR A 381 -7.94 -11.77 -1.66
C TYR A 381 -8.00 -10.45 -2.44
N LEU A 382 -7.85 -10.48 -3.76
CA LEU A 382 -7.92 -9.27 -4.60
C LEU A 382 -9.29 -8.61 -4.50
N LEU A 383 -10.37 -9.39 -4.45
CA LEU A 383 -11.72 -8.87 -4.26
C LEU A 383 -11.89 -8.23 -2.88
N LEU A 384 -11.44 -8.92 -1.82
CA LEU A 384 -11.57 -8.47 -0.43
C LEU A 384 -10.75 -7.21 -0.14
N VAL A 385 -9.51 -7.12 -0.63
CA VAL A 385 -8.71 -5.88 -0.53
C VAL A 385 -9.39 -4.74 -1.26
N ARG A 386 -9.96 -5.01 -2.45
CA ARG A 386 -10.68 -3.98 -3.20
C ARG A 386 -11.90 -3.48 -2.43
N VAL A 387 -12.64 -4.37 -1.78
CA VAL A 387 -13.77 -3.99 -0.92
C VAL A 387 -13.30 -3.12 0.23
N LEU A 388 -12.29 -3.58 0.97
CA LEU A 388 -11.79 -2.88 2.15
C LEU A 388 -11.31 -1.47 1.80
N TRP A 389 -10.51 -1.35 0.73
CA TRP A 389 -9.99 -0.06 0.26
C TRP A 389 -11.10 0.88 -0.22
N LEU A 390 -12.08 0.39 -0.96
CA LEU A 390 -13.20 1.22 -1.41
C LEU A 390 -14.13 1.62 -0.25
N ALA A 391 -14.35 0.72 0.71
CA ALA A 391 -15.16 1.01 1.88
C ALA A 391 -14.51 2.10 2.74
N ASP A 392 -13.22 1.98 3.02
CA ASP A 392 -12.43 2.94 3.80
C ASP A 392 -12.34 4.29 3.09
N GLN A 393 -11.98 4.30 1.80
CA GLN A 393 -11.88 5.54 1.05
C GLN A 393 -13.21 6.31 1.04
N ARG A 394 -14.31 5.63 0.74
CA ARG A 394 -15.64 6.26 0.59
C ARG A 394 -16.29 6.59 1.93
N SER A 395 -15.87 5.98 3.04
CA SER A 395 -16.40 6.32 4.37
C SER A 395 -15.86 7.64 4.91
N GLN A 396 -14.80 8.16 4.28
CA GLN A 396 -14.20 9.46 4.56
C GLN A 396 -14.77 10.58 3.67
N ASP A 397 -15.58 10.25 2.65
CA ASP A 397 -16.30 11.23 1.84
C ASP A 397 -17.49 11.77 2.67
N ARG A 398 -17.37 13.01 3.16
CA ARG A 398 -18.42 13.71 3.92
C ARG A 398 -19.35 14.52 3.02
#